data_AF-A0A1E5XKZ4-F1
#
_entry.id   AF-A0A1E5XKZ4-F1
#
_cell.length_a   1.000
_cell.length_b   1.000
_cell.length_c   1.000
_cell.angle_alpha   90.00
_cell.angle_beta   90.00
_cell.angle_gamma   90.00
#
_symmetry.space_group_name_H-M   'P 1'
#
loop_
_entity.id
_entity.type
_entity.pdbx_description
1 polymer ?
#
loop_
_entity_poly.entity_id
_entity_poly.type
_entity_poly.pdbx_seq_one_letter_code
_entity_poly.pdbx_strand_id
1 'polypeptide(L)'
;MFDLGGFGIHWKIDGAETGKRFSVVHHPIAPHALAAPLHRHHREDEYSYVLSGRMGALLGDDVVVAEAGSWVFKPRAQWHTFWNAGDTPCEIIEIISPAGFEDCFREMAAIWPDLSRAGPILEKYELDMDPDSVPALCERFGLTAFQPTPKLDS
;
A
#
# COMPACT_ATOMS: atom_id res chain seq x y z
N MET A 1 5.81 -13.06 -4.96
CA MET A 1 6.07 -11.61 -5.04
C MET A 1 5.32 -11.11 -6.26
N PHE A 2 4.56 -10.04 -6.08
CA PHE A 2 3.89 -9.32 -7.15
C PHE A 2 4.25 -7.84 -7.06
N ASP A 3 4.30 -7.10 -8.17
CA ASP A 3 4.64 -5.68 -8.20
C ASP A 3 3.51 -4.87 -8.84
N LEU A 4 3.01 -3.87 -8.11
CA LEU A 4 1.99 -2.90 -8.54
C LEU A 4 2.64 -1.59 -9.01
N GLY A 5 3.58 -1.68 -9.95
CA GLY A 5 4.20 -0.49 -10.54
C GLY A 5 5.09 0.25 -9.56
N GLY A 6 6.00 -0.46 -8.90
CA GLY A 6 6.94 0.08 -7.90
C GLY A 6 6.51 -0.15 -6.45
N PHE A 7 5.36 -0.78 -6.22
CA PHE A 7 4.90 -1.24 -4.91
C PHE A 7 4.81 -2.76 -4.90
N GLY A 8 5.81 -3.41 -4.29
CA GLY A 8 5.88 -4.86 -4.22
C GLY A 8 5.03 -5.44 -3.10
N ILE A 9 4.51 -6.65 -3.30
CA ILE A 9 3.69 -7.39 -2.35
C ILE A 9 4.33 -8.77 -2.13
N HIS A 10 4.79 -9.00 -0.90
CA HIS A 10 5.32 -10.28 -0.45
C HIS A 10 4.55 -10.74 0.79
N TRP A 11 3.58 -11.62 0.60
CA TRP A 11 2.87 -12.28 1.70
C TRP A 11 3.87 -13.03 2.60
N LYS A 12 3.75 -12.82 3.92
CA LYS A 12 4.63 -13.44 4.93
C LYS A 12 3.85 -14.35 5.88
N ILE A 13 2.79 -13.83 6.47
CA ILE A 13 1.91 -14.59 7.37
C ILE A 13 0.47 -14.32 6.93
N ASP A 14 -0.24 -15.37 6.54
CA ASP A 14 -1.62 -15.27 6.10
C ASP A 14 -2.59 -15.31 7.29
N GLY A 15 -3.78 -14.70 7.11
CA GLY A 15 -4.79 -14.70 8.14
C GLY A 15 -5.23 -16.09 8.61
N ALA A 16 -5.10 -17.12 7.76
CA ALA A 16 -5.40 -18.50 8.16
C ALA A 16 -4.46 -18.99 9.29
N GLU A 17 -3.20 -18.57 9.28
CA GLU A 17 -2.18 -18.98 10.27
C GLU A 17 -2.40 -18.28 11.62
N THR A 18 -3.00 -17.09 11.61
CA THR A 18 -3.19 -16.28 12.81
C THR A 18 -4.58 -16.42 13.43
N GLY A 19 -5.43 -17.31 12.91
CA GLY A 19 -6.84 -17.40 13.32
C GLY A 19 -7.63 -16.14 12.97
N LYS A 20 -7.32 -15.53 11.81
CA LYS A 20 -7.90 -14.30 11.25
C LYS A 20 -7.67 -13.03 12.08
N ARG A 21 -6.73 -13.05 13.02
CA ARG A 21 -6.42 -11.90 13.89
C ARG A 21 -5.58 -10.83 13.20
N PHE A 22 -4.61 -11.24 12.39
CA PHE A 22 -3.80 -10.33 11.58
C PHE A 22 -3.16 -11.06 10.39
N SER A 23 -2.70 -10.31 9.41
CA SER A 23 -1.78 -10.81 8.39
C SER A 23 -0.54 -9.93 8.33
N VAL A 24 0.51 -10.45 7.70
CA VAL A 24 1.78 -9.73 7.52
C VAL A 24 2.18 -9.75 6.06
N VAL A 25 2.41 -8.56 5.52
CA VAL A 25 2.89 -8.36 4.15
C VAL A 25 4.17 -7.54 4.21
N HIS A 26 5.15 -7.91 3.39
CA HIS A 26 6.36 -7.15 3.19
C HIS A 26 6.28 -6.38 1.88
N HIS A 27 6.55 -5.08 1.93
CA HIS A 27 6.47 -4.19 0.78
C HIS A 27 7.81 -3.52 0.48
N PRO A 28 8.53 -3.96 -0.58
CA PRO A 28 9.52 -3.11 -1.23
C PRO A 28 8.82 -2.01 -2.02
N ILE A 29 9.27 -0.77 -1.84
CA ILE A 29 8.70 0.42 -2.48
C ILE A 29 9.82 1.12 -3.23
N ALA A 30 9.69 1.24 -4.55
CA ALA A 30 10.64 1.92 -5.41
C ALA A 30 10.79 3.41 -5.02
N PRO A 31 11.94 4.05 -5.30
CA PRO A 31 12.15 5.47 -5.04
C PRO A 31 11.00 6.33 -5.56
N HIS A 32 10.50 7.23 -4.72
CA HIS A 32 9.38 8.14 -5.04
C HIS A 32 8.07 7.46 -5.47
N ALA A 33 7.93 6.14 -5.33
CA ALA A 33 6.70 5.45 -5.72
C ALA A 33 5.59 5.67 -4.70
N LEU A 34 4.41 6.06 -5.19
CA LEU A 34 3.17 6.06 -4.42
C LEU A 34 2.70 4.61 -4.23
N ALA A 35 2.32 4.23 -3.01
CA ALA A 35 1.92 2.85 -2.70
C ALA A 35 0.43 2.57 -2.96
N ALA A 36 -0.42 3.58 -2.78
CA ALA A 36 -1.85 3.52 -3.09
C ALA A 36 -2.41 4.94 -3.30
N PRO A 37 -3.54 5.13 -4.03
CA PRO A 37 -4.32 6.36 -3.95
C PRO A 37 -4.68 6.69 -2.49
N LEU A 38 -5.21 7.88 -2.21
CA LEU A 38 -5.82 8.14 -0.91
C LEU A 38 -6.94 7.11 -0.67
N HIS A 39 -6.90 6.40 0.45
CA HIS A 39 -7.83 5.31 0.74
C HIS A 39 -8.20 5.25 2.21
N ARG A 40 -9.29 4.53 2.49
CA ARG A 40 -9.81 4.34 3.85
C ARG A 40 -10.37 2.94 4.00
N HIS A 41 -9.77 2.20 4.92
CA HIS A 41 -10.29 0.91 5.35
C HIS A 41 -11.45 1.10 6.32
N HIS A 42 -12.57 0.40 6.11
CA HIS A 42 -13.65 0.41 7.11
C HIS A 42 -13.43 -0.60 8.23
N ARG A 43 -12.62 -1.63 7.97
CA ARG A 43 -12.48 -2.80 8.84
C ARG A 43 -11.09 -2.97 9.43
N GLU A 44 -10.05 -2.69 8.66
CA GLU A 44 -8.67 -2.98 9.05
C GLU A 44 -7.95 -1.74 9.55
N ASP A 45 -7.20 -1.93 10.63
CA ASP A 45 -6.08 -1.09 10.98
C ASP A 45 -4.83 -1.63 10.28
N GLU A 46 -3.93 -0.72 9.88
CA GLU A 46 -2.63 -1.08 9.31
C GLU A 46 -1.48 -0.50 10.13
N TYR A 47 -0.42 -1.27 10.28
CA TYR A 47 0.77 -0.92 11.07
C TYR A 47 2.01 -1.18 10.22
N SER A 48 2.67 -0.12 9.79
CA SER A 48 3.87 -0.23 8.97
C SER A 48 5.12 -0.04 9.84
N TYR A 49 6.05 -0.99 9.79
CA TYR A 49 7.38 -0.86 10.37
C TYR A 49 8.41 -0.68 9.27
N VAL A 50 9.21 0.39 9.35
CA VAL A 50 10.22 0.68 8.34
C VAL A 50 11.48 -0.14 8.60
N LEU A 51 11.80 -1.06 7.70
CA LEU A 51 13.02 -1.87 7.76
C LEU A 51 14.23 -1.10 7.24
N SER A 52 14.06 -0.39 6.13
CA SER A 52 15.10 0.41 5.48
C SER A 52 14.47 1.51 4.61
N GLY A 53 15.24 2.55 4.31
CA GLY A 53 14.76 3.70 3.54
C GLY A 53 13.89 4.65 4.37
N ARG A 54 13.02 5.39 3.68
CA ARG A 54 12.17 6.44 4.26
C ARG A 54 10.75 6.30 3.73
N MET A 55 9.79 6.05 4.62
CA MET A 55 8.37 5.97 4.28
C MET A 55 7.71 7.31 4.56
N GLY A 56 7.17 7.96 3.53
CA GLY A 56 6.26 9.09 3.71
C GLY A 56 4.83 8.59 3.88
N ALA A 57 4.03 9.28 4.68
CA ALA A 57 2.61 9.01 4.82
C ALA A 57 1.80 10.28 5.02
N LEU A 58 0.58 10.29 4.49
CA LEU A 58 -0.46 11.27 4.78
C LEU A 58 -1.52 10.55 5.62
N LEU A 59 -1.76 11.04 6.83
CA LEU A 59 -2.63 10.44 7.85
C LEU A 59 -3.69 11.46 8.26
N GLY A 60 -4.85 11.42 7.62
CA GLY A 60 -5.79 12.55 7.67
C GLY A 60 -5.14 13.81 7.07
N ASP A 61 -4.93 14.83 7.90
CA ASP A 61 -4.31 16.09 7.48
C ASP A 61 -2.79 16.14 7.74
N ASP A 62 -2.27 15.18 8.51
CA ASP A 62 -0.87 15.17 8.94
C ASP A 62 0.03 14.45 7.93
N VAL A 63 1.17 15.05 7.62
CA VAL A 63 2.22 14.45 6.79
C VAL A 63 3.39 14.06 7.68
N VAL A 64 3.81 12.79 7.58
CA VAL A 64 4.95 12.25 8.33
C VAL A 64 5.96 11.61 7.38
N VAL A 65 7.23 11.60 7.79
CA VAL A 65 8.28 10.80 7.16
C VAL A 65 8.94 9.95 8.23
N ALA A 66 8.80 8.64 8.10
CA ALA A 66 9.33 7.64 9.01
C ALA A 66 10.61 7.02 8.45
N GLU A 67 11.64 6.98 9.28
CA GLU A 67 12.93 6.34 8.96
C GLU A 67 12.99 4.91 9.51
N ALA A 68 14.01 4.15 9.10
CA ALA A 68 14.24 2.79 9.58
C ALA A 68 14.16 2.68 11.11
N GLY A 69 13.45 1.67 11.60
CA GLY A 69 13.17 1.48 13.03
C GLY A 69 11.90 2.17 13.55
N SER A 70 11.22 2.94 12.71
CA SER A 70 9.98 3.64 13.07
C SER A 70 8.73 2.81 12.77
N TRP A 71 7.69 3.03 13.58
CA TRP A 71 6.34 2.54 13.32
C TRP A 71 5.45 3.68 12.81
N VAL A 72 4.63 3.40 11.81
CA VAL A 72 3.53 4.24 11.33
C VAL A 72 2.23 3.49 11.53
N PHE A 73 1.29 4.11 12.25
CA PHE A 73 -0.03 3.55 12.49
C PHE A 73 -1.06 4.25 11.60
N LYS A 74 -1.81 3.45 10.84
CA LYS A 74 -2.88 3.87 9.94
C LYS A 74 -4.19 3.28 10.49
N PRO A 75 -4.94 4.03 11.33
CA PRO A 75 -6.18 3.52 11.90
C PRO A 75 -7.27 3.35 10.84
N ARG A 76 -8.13 2.35 11.03
CA ARG A 76 -9.38 2.20 10.28
C ARG A 76 -10.22 3.48 10.35
N ALA A 77 -11.06 3.67 9.35
CA ALA A 77 -11.95 4.81 9.18
C ALA A 77 -11.24 6.19 9.05
N GLN A 78 -9.91 6.22 8.91
CA GLN A 78 -9.15 7.41 8.58
C GLN A 78 -8.63 7.32 7.14
N TRP A 79 -8.79 8.41 6.38
CA TRP A 79 -8.18 8.52 5.06
C TRP A 79 -6.67 8.62 5.18
N HIS A 80 -5.96 7.79 4.43
CA HIS A 80 -4.51 7.79 4.41
C HIS A 80 -3.93 7.33 3.08
N THR A 81 -2.64 7.59 2.90
CA THR A 81 -1.79 7.00 1.86
C THR A 81 -0.34 7.01 2.32
N PHE A 82 0.53 6.30 1.59
CA PHE A 82 1.95 6.24 1.86
C PHE A 82 2.77 6.06 0.58
N TRP A 83 4.05 6.37 0.67
CA TRP A 83 4.99 6.35 -0.44
C TRP A 83 6.42 6.17 0.06
N ASN A 84 7.35 5.92 -0.86
CA ASN A 84 8.77 6.05 -0.57
C ASN A 84 9.19 7.51 -0.71
N ALA A 85 9.63 8.13 0.38
CA ALA A 85 10.04 9.54 0.44
C ALA A 85 11.54 9.77 0.13
N GLY A 86 12.24 8.77 -0.38
CA GLY A 86 13.68 8.81 -0.65
C GLY A 86 14.06 8.35 -2.05
N ASP A 87 15.34 8.56 -2.36
CA ASP A 87 15.98 8.22 -3.65
C ASP A 87 16.46 6.76 -3.74
N THR A 88 16.34 6.00 -2.65
CA THR A 88 16.70 4.58 -2.57
C THR A 88 15.48 3.74 -2.25
N PRO A 89 15.45 2.43 -2.59
CA PRO A 89 14.36 1.55 -2.19
C PRO A 89 14.04 1.64 -0.69
N CYS A 90 12.76 1.63 -0.36
CA CYS A 90 12.22 1.60 0.99
C CYS A 90 11.58 0.23 1.22
N GLU A 91 11.83 -0.38 2.37
CA GLU A 91 11.28 -1.70 2.72
C GLU A 91 10.46 -1.55 3.99
N ILE A 92 9.21 -2.01 3.97
CA ILE A 92 8.34 -2.00 5.14
C ILE A 92 7.74 -3.39 5.42
N ILE A 93 7.46 -3.64 6.70
CA ILE A 93 6.55 -4.70 7.13
C ILE A 93 5.21 -4.05 7.46
N GLU A 94 4.15 -4.48 6.77
CA GLU A 94 2.77 -4.12 7.02
C GLU A 94 2.11 -5.24 7.82
N ILE A 95 1.57 -4.90 9.00
CA ILE A 95 0.65 -5.76 9.74
C ILE A 95 -0.75 -5.22 9.51
N ILE A 96 -1.68 -6.09 9.14
CA ILE A 96 -3.07 -5.71 8.85
C ILE A 96 -3.99 -6.47 9.80
N SER A 97 -4.86 -5.76 10.53
CA SER A 97 -5.72 -6.36 11.55
C SER A 97 -7.15 -5.79 11.53
N PRO A 98 -8.20 -6.65 11.48
CA PRO A 98 -8.15 -8.11 11.36
C PRO A 98 -7.56 -8.59 10.03
N ALA A 99 -7.23 -9.87 9.94
CA ALA A 99 -6.74 -10.44 8.69
C ALA A 99 -7.87 -10.58 7.64
N GLY A 100 -7.48 -10.78 6.39
CA GLY A 100 -8.37 -10.98 5.24
C GLY A 100 -8.05 -10.00 4.12
N PHE A 101 -7.62 -8.78 4.45
CA PHE A 101 -7.28 -7.77 3.44
C PHE A 101 -6.05 -8.14 2.59
N GLU A 102 -5.15 -9.01 3.08
CA GLU A 102 -4.03 -9.51 2.28
C GLU A 102 -4.45 -10.20 0.97
N ASP A 103 -5.69 -10.72 0.93
CA ASP A 103 -6.30 -11.31 -0.26
C ASP A 103 -6.78 -10.24 -1.26
N CYS A 104 -7.08 -9.02 -0.81
CA CYS A 104 -7.34 -7.88 -1.70
C CYS A 104 -6.17 -7.67 -2.65
N PHE A 105 -4.93 -7.70 -2.13
CA PHE A 105 -3.74 -7.61 -2.97
C PHE A 105 -3.64 -8.72 -4.02
N ARG A 106 -4.05 -9.96 -3.69
CA ARG A 106 -4.06 -11.08 -4.64
C ARG A 106 -5.07 -10.87 -5.76
N GLU A 107 -6.24 -10.35 -5.42
CA GLU A 107 -7.30 -10.07 -6.40
C GLU A 107 -6.96 -8.87 -7.28
N MET A 108 -6.38 -7.82 -6.70
CA MET A 108 -5.85 -6.67 -7.45
C MET A 108 -4.73 -7.11 -8.40
N ALA A 109 -3.84 -8.01 -7.96
CA ALA A 109 -2.80 -8.58 -8.81
C ALA A 109 -3.35 -9.36 -10.01
N ALA A 110 -4.48 -10.05 -9.83
CA ALA A 110 -5.11 -10.82 -10.90
C ALA A 110 -5.76 -9.96 -11.99
N ILE A 111 -6.04 -8.69 -11.70
CA ILE A 111 -6.63 -7.75 -12.68
C ILE A 111 -5.63 -6.71 -13.21
N TRP A 112 -4.44 -6.62 -12.64
CA TRP A 112 -3.41 -5.68 -13.07
C TRP A 112 -2.97 -5.91 -14.54
N PRO A 113 -2.75 -4.85 -15.34
CA PRO A 113 -2.84 -3.42 -15.00
C PRO A 113 -4.24 -2.79 -15.18
N ASP A 114 -5.26 -3.58 -15.47
CA ASP A 114 -6.63 -3.08 -15.72
C ASP A 114 -7.40 -2.85 -14.41
N LEU A 115 -7.04 -1.78 -13.72
CA LEU A 115 -7.68 -1.36 -12.47
C LEU A 115 -9.11 -0.82 -12.66
N SER A 116 -9.60 -0.65 -13.89
CA SER A 116 -11.00 -0.30 -14.13
C SER A 116 -11.97 -1.36 -13.57
N ARG A 117 -11.47 -2.58 -13.34
CA ARG A 117 -12.18 -3.72 -12.80
C ARG A 117 -12.11 -3.85 -11.27
N ALA A 118 -11.50 -2.88 -10.58
CA ALA A 118 -11.28 -2.95 -9.13
C ALA A 118 -12.56 -2.77 -8.31
N GLY A 119 -13.60 -2.12 -8.84
CA GLY A 119 -14.82 -1.77 -8.08
C GLY A 119 -15.41 -2.91 -7.22
N PRO A 120 -15.71 -4.10 -7.79
CA PRO A 120 -16.22 -5.23 -7.01
C PRO A 120 -15.25 -5.76 -5.93
N ILE A 121 -13.93 -5.63 -6.16
CA ILE A 121 -12.91 -6.01 -5.17
C ILE A 121 -12.95 -5.01 -4.01
N LEU A 122 -12.92 -3.71 -4.31
CA LEU A 122 -12.98 -2.65 -3.31
C LEU A 122 -14.25 -2.75 -2.44
N GLU A 123 -15.39 -3.03 -3.06
CA GLU A 123 -16.66 -3.27 -2.35
C GLU A 123 -16.59 -4.50 -1.42
N LYS A 124 -16.06 -5.62 -1.91
CA LYS A 124 -15.90 -6.86 -1.13
C LYS A 124 -15.05 -6.66 0.14
N TYR A 125 -14.02 -5.82 0.05
CA TYR A 125 -13.11 -5.55 1.17
C TYR A 125 -13.50 -4.30 1.97
N GLU A 126 -14.64 -3.66 1.66
CA GLU A 126 -15.08 -2.42 2.32
C GLU A 126 -13.93 -1.39 2.37
N LEU A 127 -13.34 -1.12 1.19
CA LEU A 127 -12.23 -0.20 1.01
C LEU A 127 -12.69 0.97 0.15
N ASP A 128 -12.66 2.17 0.71
CA ASP A 128 -12.81 3.38 -0.11
C ASP A 128 -11.47 3.74 -0.72
N MET A 129 -11.47 4.12 -2.00
CA MET A 129 -10.33 4.70 -2.68
C MET A 129 -10.75 5.97 -3.42
N ASP A 130 -9.85 6.94 -3.46
CA ASP A 130 -9.96 8.15 -4.27
C ASP A 130 -8.86 8.15 -5.35
N PRO A 131 -9.11 7.58 -6.55
CA PRO A 131 -8.15 7.58 -7.65
C PRO A 131 -7.80 8.99 -8.13
N ASP A 132 -8.71 9.95 -7.99
CA ASP A 132 -8.51 11.33 -8.44
C ASP A 132 -7.52 12.10 -7.55
N SER A 133 -7.19 11.56 -6.37
CA SER A 133 -6.13 12.09 -5.50
C SER A 133 -4.72 11.92 -6.08
N VAL A 134 -4.49 10.94 -6.97
CA VAL A 134 -3.15 10.54 -7.41
C VAL A 134 -2.37 11.68 -8.06
N PRO A 135 -2.91 12.44 -9.04
CA PRO A 135 -2.15 13.54 -9.65
C PRO A 135 -1.70 14.60 -8.64
N ALA A 136 -2.58 14.98 -7.72
CA ALA A 136 -2.27 15.99 -6.70
C ALA A 136 -1.22 15.48 -5.69
N LEU A 137 -1.29 14.20 -5.29
CA LEU A 137 -0.28 13.57 -4.43
C LEU A 137 1.08 13.52 -5.13
N CYS A 138 1.11 13.10 -6.40
CA CYS A 138 2.32 13.07 -7.22
C CYS A 138 2.96 14.45 -7.37
N GLU A 139 2.17 15.47 -7.69
CA GLU A 139 2.66 16.85 -7.81
C GLU A 139 3.19 17.37 -6.46
N ARG A 140 2.40 17.21 -5.38
CA ARG A 140 2.72 17.77 -4.06
C ARG A 140 3.99 17.17 -3.47
N PHE A 141 4.21 15.87 -3.66
CA PHE A 141 5.30 15.14 -2.99
C PHE A 141 6.39 14.64 -3.96
N GLY A 142 6.28 14.96 -5.25
CA GLY A 142 7.27 14.55 -6.26
C GLY A 142 7.23 13.04 -6.56
N LEU A 143 6.06 12.42 -6.54
CA LEU A 143 5.90 10.97 -6.62
C LEU A 143 5.62 10.46 -8.03
N THR A 144 5.95 9.19 -8.26
CA THR A 144 5.54 8.45 -9.45
C THR A 144 4.30 7.62 -9.14
N ALA A 145 3.28 7.77 -9.98
CA ALA A 145 2.05 6.97 -9.91
C ALA A 145 2.32 5.52 -10.36
N PHE A 146 1.36 4.63 -10.09
CA PHE A 146 1.40 3.23 -10.51
C PHE A 146 1.56 3.12 -12.03
N GLN A 147 2.73 2.69 -12.48
CA GLN A 147 3.00 2.46 -13.91
C GLN A 147 3.07 0.95 -14.15
N PRO A 148 2.35 0.40 -15.14
CA PRO A 148 2.59 -0.97 -15.57
C PRO A 148 4.07 -1.12 -15.92
N THR A 149 4.76 -2.11 -15.35
CA THR A 149 6.11 -2.43 -15.80
C THR A 149 6.03 -2.70 -17.30
N PRO A 150 6.86 -2.05 -18.15
CA PRO A 150 6.89 -2.37 -19.57
C PRO A 150 7.07 -3.88 -19.71
N LYS A 151 6.31 -4.54 -20.60
CA LYS A 151 6.64 -5.91 -20.99
C LYS A 151 8.08 -5.86 -21.50
N LEU A 152 9.00 -6.54 -20.82
CA LEU A 152 10.29 -6.86 -21.39
C LEU A 152 9.99 -7.71 -22.62
N ASP A 153 10.22 -7.15 -23.80
CA ASP A 153 10.18 -7.92 -25.05
C ASP A 153 11.17 -9.08 -24.90
N SER A 154 10.64 -10.30 -24.85
CA SER A 154 11.39 -11.55 -24.86
C SER A 154 11.83 -11.92 -26.27
#